data_AF-A0A286GS44-F1
#
_entry.id   AF-A0A286GS44-F1
#
_cell.length_a   1.000
_cell.length_b   1.000
_cell.length_c   1.000
_cell.angle_alpha   90.00
_cell.angle_beta   90.00
_cell.angle_gamma   90.00
#
_symmetry.space_group_name_H-M   'P 1'
#
loop_
_entity.id
_entity.type
_entity.pdbx_description
1 polymer ?
#
loop_
_entity_poly.entity_id
_entity_poly.type
_entity_poly.pdbx_seq_one_letter_code
_entity_poly.pdbx_strand_id
1 'polypeptide(L)'
;MTLSSLSAPVRERGTTSMSTESGAGRPDLPGTPIFDGDSSRRGLRMNKLFMSLRDAGNRERFLADEAAYCREFGVSAEQEKAVLDRDWQAMIDLGGSIFYVYKLAMMDGRSMQYLGGVFTGMGEDDFLAAMRAGGRRDG
;
A
#
# COMPACT_ATOMS: atom_id res chain seq x y z
N MET A 1 -32.54 37.35 -47.92
CA MET A 1 -32.96 35.94 -47.71
C MET A 1 -32.04 35.11 -48.59
N THR A 2 -31.03 34.41 -48.07
CA THR A 2 -31.17 33.13 -47.37
C THR A 2 -29.97 32.90 -46.44
N LEU A 3 -30.22 32.61 -45.16
CA LEU A 3 -29.22 32.05 -44.25
C LEU A 3 -29.08 30.55 -44.57
N SER A 4 -27.94 30.14 -45.11
CA SER A 4 -27.60 28.74 -45.28
C SER A 4 -26.80 28.29 -44.06
N SER A 5 -27.47 27.57 -43.17
CA SER A 5 -26.92 26.94 -41.96
C SER A 5 -25.99 25.79 -42.36
N LEU A 6 -24.67 25.95 -42.16
CA LEU A 6 -23.75 24.81 -42.16
C LEU A 6 -23.74 24.16 -40.76
N SER A 7 -24.38 23.00 -40.67
CA SER A 7 -24.32 22.11 -39.51
C SER A 7 -23.02 21.31 -39.57
N ALA A 8 -22.18 21.38 -38.53
CA ALA A 8 -20.96 20.58 -38.41
C ALA A 8 -21.30 19.14 -37.98
N PRO A 9 -20.62 18.10 -38.50
CA PRO A 9 -20.91 16.72 -38.12
C PRO A 9 -20.39 16.42 -36.71
N VAL A 10 -21.26 15.81 -35.89
CA VAL A 10 -20.90 15.24 -34.59
C VAL A 10 -19.94 14.06 -34.82
N ARG A 11 -18.75 14.10 -34.23
CA ARG A 11 -17.76 13.02 -34.32
C ARG A 11 -18.22 11.87 -33.43
N GLU A 12 -18.64 10.77 -34.05
CA GLU A 12 -18.96 9.53 -33.34
C GLU A 12 -17.76 9.06 -32.52
N ARG A 13 -17.95 8.89 -31.21
CA ARG A 13 -16.98 8.23 -30.34
C ARG A 13 -17.03 6.74 -30.64
N GLY A 14 -16.16 6.31 -31.55
CA GLY A 14 -15.82 4.89 -31.70
C GLY A 14 -15.43 4.33 -30.33
N THR A 15 -16.11 3.27 -29.92
CA THR A 15 -15.72 2.47 -28.76
C THR A 15 -14.45 1.74 -29.13
N THR A 16 -13.30 2.36 -28.86
CA THR A 16 -12.03 1.62 -28.86
C THR A 16 -12.09 0.69 -27.66
N SER A 17 -12.33 -0.59 -27.93
CA SER A 17 -12.02 -1.68 -27.01
C SER A 17 -10.59 -1.49 -26.53
N MET A 18 -10.43 -1.14 -25.26
CA MET A 18 -9.14 -1.09 -24.60
C MET A 18 -8.72 -2.55 -24.37
N SER A 19 -8.27 -3.20 -25.43
CA SER A 19 -7.56 -4.47 -25.34
C SER A 19 -6.27 -4.19 -24.58
N THR A 20 -6.25 -4.52 -23.29
CA THR A 20 -5.06 -4.43 -22.45
C THR A 20 -4.08 -5.52 -22.89
N GLU A 21 -3.26 -5.23 -23.90
CA GLU A 21 -1.94 -5.86 -24.02
C GLU A 21 -1.00 -5.20 -23.00
N SER A 22 -1.12 -5.57 -21.73
CA SER A 22 -0.07 -5.30 -20.74
C SER A 22 0.92 -6.46 -20.75
N GLY A 23 1.67 -6.55 -21.85
CA GLY A 23 2.76 -7.51 -22.08
C GLY A 23 4.13 -6.95 -21.70
N ALA A 24 4.26 -6.30 -20.54
CA ALA A 24 5.56 -6.11 -19.91
C ALA A 24 5.52 -6.93 -18.62
N GLY A 25 6.21 -8.07 -18.60
CA GLY A 25 6.28 -8.93 -17.43
C GLY A 25 6.72 -8.12 -16.20
N ARG A 26 6.06 -8.36 -15.06
CA ARG A 26 6.42 -7.75 -13.78
C ARG A 26 7.94 -7.93 -13.57
N PRO A 27 8.71 -6.85 -13.33
CA PRO A 27 10.12 -6.99 -13.04
C PRO A 27 10.27 -7.82 -11.77
N ASP A 28 10.97 -8.95 -11.90
CA ASP A 28 11.36 -9.77 -10.76
C ASP A 28 12.60 -9.14 -10.13
N LEU A 29 12.38 -8.49 -8.99
CA LEU A 29 13.41 -7.82 -8.22
C LEU A 29 13.56 -8.59 -6.91
N PRO A 30 14.64 -9.40 -6.76
CA PRO A 30 14.86 -10.20 -5.57
C PRO A 30 14.77 -9.36 -4.30
N GLY A 31 13.97 -9.82 -3.33
CA GLY A 31 13.78 -9.13 -2.06
C GLY A 31 13.02 -7.80 -2.14
N THR A 32 12.43 -7.44 -3.29
CA THR A 32 11.69 -6.18 -3.46
C THR A 32 10.23 -6.46 -3.83
N PRO A 33 9.29 -6.47 -2.86
CA PRO A 33 7.87 -6.57 -3.15
C PRO A 33 7.40 -5.33 -3.92
N ILE A 34 6.88 -5.53 -5.14
CA ILE A 34 6.38 -4.44 -5.99
C ILE A 34 4.92 -4.17 -5.69
N PHE A 35 4.63 -2.94 -5.28
CA PHE A 35 3.26 -2.46 -5.09
C PHE A 35 2.64 -2.03 -6.43
N ASP A 36 2.02 -3.00 -7.11
CA ASP A 36 1.34 -2.86 -8.39
C ASP A 36 -0.21 -2.86 -8.26
N GLY A 37 -0.91 -2.91 -9.39
CA GLY A 37 -2.37 -2.97 -9.41
C GLY A 37 -2.95 -4.20 -8.69
N ASP A 38 -2.31 -5.37 -8.80
CA ASP A 38 -2.76 -6.59 -8.15
C ASP A 38 -2.58 -6.51 -6.63
N SER A 39 -1.41 -6.05 -6.19
CA SER A 39 -1.11 -5.85 -4.77
C SER A 39 -2.02 -4.79 -4.15
N SER A 40 -2.28 -3.70 -4.88
CA SER A 40 -3.22 -2.65 -4.47
C SER A 40 -4.65 -3.18 -4.30
N ARG A 41 -5.13 -4.03 -5.22
CA ARG A 41 -6.46 -4.67 -5.11
C ARG A 41 -6.54 -5.61 -3.89
N ARG A 42 -5.52 -6.46 -3.70
CA ARG A 42 -5.44 -7.40 -2.56
C ARG A 42 -5.42 -6.68 -1.22
N GLY A 43 -4.65 -5.60 -1.10
CA GLY A 43 -4.52 -4.83 0.12
C GLY A 43 -5.53 -3.69 0.29
N LEU A 44 -6.51 -3.53 -0.61
CA LEU A 44 -7.34 -2.31 -0.67
C LEU A 44 -7.98 -1.94 0.67
N ARG A 45 -8.57 -2.92 1.36
CA ARG A 45 -9.28 -2.71 2.64
C ARG A 45 -8.31 -2.38 3.78
N MET A 46 -7.21 -3.13 3.87
CA MET A 46 -6.16 -2.90 4.87
C MET A 46 -5.46 -1.54 4.67
N ASN A 47 -5.14 -1.17 3.44
CA ASN A 47 -4.58 0.16 3.14
C ASN A 47 -5.57 1.29 3.49
N LYS A 48 -6.88 1.10 3.25
CA LYS A 48 -7.91 2.07 3.67
C LYS A 48 -8.03 2.17 5.19
N LEU A 49 -7.94 1.05 5.91
CA LEU A 49 -7.87 1.04 7.38
C LEU A 49 -6.71 1.90 7.86
N PHE A 50 -5.50 1.65 7.38
CA PHE A 50 -4.36 2.46 7.82
C PHE A 50 -4.49 3.94 7.43
N MET A 51 -5.14 4.25 6.30
CA MET A 51 -5.39 5.63 5.92
C MET A 51 -6.31 6.35 6.91
N SER A 52 -7.29 5.65 7.51
CA SER A 52 -8.24 6.24 8.46
C SER A 52 -7.55 6.71 9.75
N LEU A 53 -6.42 6.11 10.12
CA LEU A 53 -5.61 6.41 11.32
C LEU A 53 -5.00 7.82 11.33
N ARG A 54 -5.11 8.57 10.23
CA ARG A 54 -4.78 10.01 10.21
C ARG A 54 -5.69 10.83 11.12
N ASP A 55 -6.93 10.40 11.28
CA ASP A 55 -7.90 11.05 12.15
C ASP A 55 -7.74 10.60 13.62
N ALA A 56 -7.84 11.54 14.56
CA ALA A 56 -7.62 11.25 15.98
C ALA A 56 -8.69 10.33 16.58
N GLY A 57 -9.97 10.55 16.25
CA GLY A 57 -11.06 9.71 16.74
C GLY A 57 -10.98 8.28 16.20
N ASN A 58 -10.51 8.12 14.96
CA ASN A 58 -10.23 6.79 14.41
C ASN A 58 -9.10 6.06 15.15
N ARG A 59 -8.05 6.76 15.57
CA ARG A 59 -6.98 6.15 16.39
C ARG A 59 -7.50 5.70 17.74
N GLU A 60 -8.31 6.52 18.40
CA GLU A 60 -8.93 6.16 19.68
C GLU A 60 -9.81 4.90 19.53
N ARG A 61 -10.63 4.84 18.47
CA ARG A 61 -11.46 3.66 18.17
C ARG A 61 -10.63 2.42 17.86
N PHE A 62 -9.57 2.56 17.06
CA PHE A 62 -8.67 1.45 16.75
C PHE A 62 -8.01 0.90 18.01
N LEU A 63 -7.46 1.78 18.87
CA LEU A 63 -6.80 1.37 20.11
C LEU A 63 -7.76 0.78 21.15
N ALA A 64 -9.05 1.14 21.11
CA ALA A 64 -10.05 0.58 22.02
C ALA A 64 -10.35 -0.89 21.72
N ASP A 65 -10.41 -1.28 20.44
CA ASP A 65 -10.58 -2.68 20.00
C ASP A 65 -10.08 -2.83 18.55
N GLU A 66 -8.80 -3.19 18.40
CA GLU A 66 -8.15 -3.29 17.09
C GLU A 66 -8.81 -4.35 16.20
N ALA A 67 -9.24 -5.46 16.80
CA ALA A 67 -9.85 -6.58 16.07
C ALA A 67 -11.23 -6.19 15.56
N ALA A 68 -12.05 -5.51 16.38
CA ALA A 68 -13.33 -4.97 15.92
C ALA A 68 -13.16 -3.93 14.81
N TYR A 69 -12.16 -3.07 14.91
CA TYR A 69 -11.85 -2.07 13.87
C TYR A 69 -11.41 -2.73 12.55
N CYS A 70 -10.60 -3.79 12.62
CA CYS A 70 -10.25 -4.61 11.46
C CYS A 70 -11.49 -5.21 10.77
N ARG A 71 -12.40 -5.80 11.56
CA ARG A 71 -13.64 -6.38 11.06
C ARG A 71 -14.56 -5.35 10.41
N GLU A 72 -14.65 -4.12 10.93
CA GLU A 72 -15.42 -3.01 10.34
C GLU A 72 -14.94 -2.65 8.93
N PHE A 73 -13.62 -2.65 8.70
CA PHE A 73 -13.05 -2.42 7.37
C PHE A 73 -13.14 -3.65 6.46
N GLY A 74 -13.51 -4.81 6.99
CA GLY A 74 -13.64 -6.06 6.27
C GLY A 74 -12.32 -6.60 5.73
N VAL A 75 -11.19 -6.35 6.42
CA VAL A 75 -9.91 -6.96 6.05
C VAL A 75 -10.00 -8.49 6.15
N SER A 76 -9.15 -9.23 5.42
CA SER A 76 -9.15 -10.70 5.52
C SER A 76 -8.65 -11.16 6.90
N ALA A 77 -8.93 -12.41 7.28
CA ALA A 77 -8.44 -12.97 8.54
C ALA A 77 -6.90 -12.96 8.62
N GLU A 78 -6.21 -13.19 7.51
CA GLU A 78 -4.74 -13.11 7.43
C GLU A 78 -4.24 -11.67 7.63
N GLN A 79 -4.93 -10.69 7.04
CA GLN A 79 -4.59 -9.26 7.22
C GLN A 79 -4.87 -8.80 8.65
N GLU A 80 -6.00 -9.20 9.25
CA GLU A 80 -6.32 -8.94 10.66
C GLU A 80 -5.23 -9.52 11.56
N LYS A 81 -4.86 -10.79 11.36
CA LYS A 81 -3.77 -11.42 12.12
C LYS A 81 -2.46 -10.64 11.98
N ALA A 82 -2.07 -10.26 10.76
CA ALA A 82 -0.86 -9.49 10.53
C ALA A 82 -0.89 -8.15 11.29
N VAL A 83 -2.02 -7.43 11.26
CA VAL A 83 -2.23 -6.17 12.01
C VAL A 83 -2.08 -6.38 13.51
N LEU A 84 -2.79 -7.34 14.08
CA LEU A 84 -2.80 -7.58 15.53
C LEU A 84 -1.44 -8.05 16.05
N ASP A 85 -0.74 -8.89 15.30
CA ASP A 85 0.57 -9.41 15.68
C ASP A 85 1.72 -8.44 15.34
N ARG A 86 1.42 -7.31 14.68
CA ARG A 86 2.42 -6.39 14.11
C ARG A 86 3.42 -7.10 13.20
N ASP A 87 2.94 -8.07 12.42
CA ASP A 87 3.74 -8.73 11.40
C ASP A 87 3.86 -7.83 10.16
N TRP A 88 4.85 -6.94 10.21
CA TRP A 88 5.08 -5.93 9.18
C TRP A 88 5.38 -6.54 7.81
N GLN A 89 6.10 -7.67 7.78
CA GLN A 89 6.42 -8.36 6.53
C GLN A 89 5.15 -8.97 5.94
N ALA A 90 4.35 -9.67 6.75
CA ALA A 90 3.08 -10.21 6.29
C ALA A 90 2.13 -9.11 5.78
N MET A 91 2.08 -7.93 6.41
CA MET A 91 1.29 -6.81 5.89
C MET A 91 1.72 -6.41 4.48
N ILE A 92 3.02 -6.30 4.20
CA ILE A 92 3.54 -5.99 2.87
C ILE A 92 3.19 -7.12 1.89
N ASP A 93 3.46 -8.36 2.29
CA ASP A 93 3.20 -9.55 1.48
C ASP A 93 1.72 -9.68 1.14
N LEU A 94 0.81 -9.26 2.03
CA LEU A 94 -0.65 -9.25 1.86
C LEU A 94 -1.20 -8.03 1.09
N GLY A 95 -0.32 -7.25 0.46
CA GLY A 95 -0.71 -6.11 -0.40
C GLY A 95 -0.69 -4.76 0.32
N GLY A 96 -0.09 -4.68 1.51
CA GLY A 96 0.16 -3.42 2.18
C GLY A 96 1.17 -2.58 1.41
N SER A 97 0.87 -1.31 1.20
CA SER A 97 1.88 -0.35 0.77
C SER A 97 2.58 0.21 2.01
N ILE A 98 3.91 0.32 1.95
CA ILE A 98 4.72 0.77 3.09
C ILE A 98 4.27 2.14 3.64
N PHE A 99 3.80 3.06 2.78
CA PHE A 99 3.30 4.37 3.20
C PHE A 99 2.00 4.32 4.00
N TYR A 100 1.22 3.25 3.85
CA TYR A 100 0.02 3.00 4.66
C TYR A 100 0.40 2.26 5.94
N VAL A 101 1.15 1.17 5.83
CA VAL A 101 1.64 0.38 6.98
C VAL A 101 2.39 1.26 7.99
N TYR A 102 3.18 2.23 7.53
CA TYR A 102 3.91 3.16 8.39
C TYR A 102 3.00 3.99 9.31
N LYS A 103 1.72 4.20 8.98
CA LYS A 103 0.78 4.92 9.85
C LYS A 103 0.50 4.15 11.14
N LEU A 104 0.41 2.81 11.05
CA LEU A 104 0.30 1.97 12.24
C LEU A 104 1.62 1.95 13.02
N ALA A 105 2.75 1.80 12.34
CA ALA A 105 4.06 1.87 12.99
C ALA A 105 4.26 3.19 13.77
N MET A 106 3.81 4.31 13.19
CA MET A 106 3.86 5.59 13.88
C MET A 106 2.97 5.68 15.11
N MET A 107 1.82 5.00 15.12
CA MET A 107 0.98 4.90 16.31
C MET A 107 1.69 4.15 17.43
N ASP A 108 2.48 3.12 17.08
CA ASP A 108 3.29 2.36 18.04
C ASP A 108 4.62 3.06 18.40
N GLY A 109 4.84 4.30 17.93
CA GLY A 109 6.07 5.06 18.17
C GLY A 109 7.30 4.50 17.45
N ARG A 110 7.11 3.71 16.39
CA ARG A 110 8.20 3.08 15.62
C ARG A 110 8.66 3.97 14.47
N SER A 111 9.97 3.92 14.22
CA SER A 111 10.65 4.68 13.18
C SER A 111 10.66 3.93 11.83
N MET A 112 11.00 4.62 10.74
CA MET A 112 11.24 3.95 9.46
C MET A 112 12.50 3.06 9.51
N GLN A 113 13.47 3.41 10.36
CA GLN A 113 14.69 2.64 10.59
C GLN A 113 14.40 1.33 11.32
N TYR A 114 13.49 1.34 12.30
CA TYR A 114 12.96 0.13 12.92
C TYR A 114 12.39 -0.83 11.85
N LEU A 115 11.51 -0.32 10.97
CA LEU A 115 10.96 -1.12 9.88
C LEU A 115 12.03 -1.59 8.89
N GLY A 116 13.06 -0.77 8.64
CA GLY A 116 14.22 -1.17 7.86
C GLY A 116 14.94 -2.38 8.44
N GLY A 117 15.11 -2.41 9.76
CA GLY A 117 15.62 -3.59 10.49
C GLY A 117 14.71 -4.81 10.27
N VAL A 118 13.41 -4.66 10.51
CA VAL A 118 12.42 -5.75 10.32
C VAL A 118 12.51 -6.35 8.91
N PHE A 119 12.45 -5.52 7.87
CA PHE A 119 12.44 -6.01 6.47
C PHE A 119 13.79 -6.58 6.00
N THR A 120 14.88 -6.28 6.72
CA THR A 120 16.20 -6.87 6.44
C THR A 120 16.52 -8.07 7.33
N GLY A 121 15.64 -8.40 8.30
CA GLY A 121 15.90 -9.40 9.32
C GLY A 121 16.98 -8.97 10.34
N MET A 122 17.32 -7.68 10.39
CA MET A 122 18.30 -7.10 11.31
C MET A 122 17.59 -6.53 12.55
N GLY A 123 18.33 -6.42 13.66
CA GLY A 123 17.92 -5.54 14.75
C GLY A 123 17.98 -4.07 14.33
N GLU A 124 17.20 -3.20 14.98
CA GLU A 124 17.19 -1.75 14.66
C GLU A 124 18.59 -1.12 14.80
N ASP A 125 19.34 -1.46 15.85
CA ASP A 125 20.70 -0.95 16.08
C ASP A 125 21.68 -1.40 14.99
N ASP A 126 21.60 -2.67 14.57
CA ASP A 126 22.43 -3.22 13.50
C ASP A 126 22.11 -2.56 12.16
N PHE A 127 20.82 -2.35 11.88
CA PHE A 127 20.39 -1.64 10.68
C PHE A 127 20.89 -0.19 10.68
N LEU A 128 20.79 0.51 11.82
CA LEU A 128 21.33 1.86 11.97
C LEU A 128 22.85 1.90 11.77
N ALA A 129 23.58 0.92 12.33
CA ALA A 129 25.01 0.81 12.14
C ALA A 129 25.37 0.58 10.66
N ALA A 130 24.65 -0.30 9.97
CA ALA A 130 24.83 -0.55 8.54
C ALA A 130 24.58 0.73 7.71
N MET A 131 23.51 1.48 8.00
CA MET A 131 23.22 2.74 7.33
C MET A 131 24.31 3.80 7.58
N ARG A 132 24.86 3.88 8.80
CA ARG A 132 26.00 4.77 9.13
C ARG A 132 27.29 4.35 8.43
N ALA A 133 27.48 3.05 8.15
CA ALA A 133 28.62 2.51 7.42
C ALA A 133 28.51 2.67 5.88
N GLY A 134 27.49 3.39 5.39
CA GLY A 134 27.27 3.66 3.97
C GLY A 134 26.15 2.86 3.32
N GLY A 135 25.38 2.09 4.10
CA GLY A 135 24.21 1.35 3.63
C GLY A 135 24.53 0.10 2.81
N ARG A 136 23.47 -0.57 2.34
CA ARG A 136 23.59 -1.74 1.46
C ARG A 136 24.16 -1.30 0.11
N ARG A 137 25.18 -2.01 -0.38
CA ARG A 137 25.74 -1.81 -1.71
C ARG A 137 25.05 -2.76 -2.68
N ASP A 138 24.68 -2.27 -3.85
CA ASP A 138 24.32 -3.13 -4.96
C ASP A 138 25.63 -3.72 -5.52
N GLY A 139 25.65 -5.04 -5.70
CA GLY A 139 26.82 -5.77 -6.19
C GLY A 139 27.18 -5.44 -7.63
#